data_AF-A0A950NJE1-F1
#
_entry.id   AF-A0A950NJE1-F1
#
_cell.length_a   1.000
_cell.length_b   1.000
_cell.length_c   1.000
_cell.angle_alpha   90.00
_cell.angle_beta   90.00
_cell.angle_gamma   90.00
#
_symmetry.space_group_name_H-M   'P 1'
#
loop_
_entity.id
_entity.type
_entity.pdbx_description
1 polymer ?
#
loop_
_entity_poly.entity_id
_entity_poly.type
_entity_poly.pdbx_seq_one_letter_code
_entity_poly.pdbx_strand_id
1 'polypeptide(L)'
;MRLLRMRPGHGEALIAEGDVESAQDRECLVEEFRRQLDQGLWAAVPSGEGRNDTRMVASFEEIPPASERVIFFPRAAGGGV
;
A
#
# COMPACT_ATOMS: atom_id res chain seq x y z
N MET A 1 9.70 6.64 14.09
CA MET A 1 8.25 6.85 13.94
C MET A 1 7.96 7.00 12.47
N ARG A 2 7.69 5.87 11.83
CA ARG A 2 7.53 5.75 10.39
C ARG A 2 6.20 5.08 10.14
N LEU A 3 5.17 5.93 10.07
CA LEU A 3 3.79 5.50 9.94
C LEU A 3 3.49 5.20 8.49
N LEU A 4 3.18 3.94 8.20
CA LEU A 4 2.69 3.51 6.90
C LEU A 4 1.16 3.60 6.90
N ARG A 5 0.62 4.34 5.93
CA ARG A 5 -0.82 4.53 5.77
C ARG A 5 -1.34 3.76 4.57
N MET A 6 -2.20 2.78 4.81
CA MET A 6 -2.88 2.00 3.78
C MET A 6 -4.21 2.66 3.41
N ARG A 7 -4.39 2.99 2.13
CA ARG A 7 -5.60 3.63 1.61
C ARG A 7 -6.12 2.88 0.38
N PRO A 8 -7.43 2.61 0.27
CA PRO A 8 -8.04 2.16 -0.96
C PRO A 8 -8.13 3.34 -1.94
N GLY A 9 -7.82 3.08 -3.20
CA GLY A 9 -7.99 3.99 -4.31
C GLY A 9 -9.47 4.09 -4.64
N HIS A 10 -9.96 5.34 -4.69
CA HIS A 10 -11.37 5.74 -4.78
C HIS A 10 -12.11 5.81 -3.43
N GLY A 11 -11.76 6.82 -2.62
CA GLY A 11 -12.57 7.27 -1.47
C GLY A 11 -11.93 7.05 -0.10
N GLU A 12 -11.07 8.00 0.30
CA GLU A 12 -10.72 8.52 1.65
C GLU A 12 -10.65 7.62 2.91
N ALA A 13 -10.90 6.31 2.86
CA ALA A 13 -10.85 5.44 4.02
C ALA A 13 -9.40 5.04 4.35
N LEU A 14 -9.00 5.21 5.61
CA LEU A 14 -7.77 4.60 6.11
C LEU A 14 -8.09 3.13 6.44
N ILE A 15 -7.47 2.19 5.72
CA ILE A 15 -7.61 0.75 5.99
C ILE A 15 -6.82 0.39 7.24
N ALA A 16 -5.55 0.77 7.24
CA ALA A 16 -4.61 0.50 8.32
C ALA A 16 -3.59 1.65 8.43
N GLU A 17 -3.23 1.98 9.65
CA GLU A 17 -2.13 2.87 10.00
C GLU A 17 -1.34 2.18 11.08
N GLY A 18 -0.03 2.06 10.89
CA GLY A 18 0.85 1.42 11.84
C GLY A 18 2.29 1.83 11.60
N ASP A 19 3.12 1.67 12.63
CA ASP A 19 4.55 1.94 12.54
C ASP A 19 5.29 0.73 11.94
N VAL A 20 6.02 0.92 10.83
CA VAL A 20 6.73 -0.21 10.18
C VAL A 20 7.92 -0.72 10.98
N GLU A 21 8.43 0.09 11.91
CA GLU A 21 9.54 -0.24 12.80
C GLU A 21 9.04 -1.06 14.00
N SER A 22 7.76 -0.98 14.33
CA SER A 22 7.09 -1.80 15.36
C SER A 22 6.71 -3.17 14.78
N ALA A 23 7.20 -4.25 15.40
CA ALA A 23 6.90 -5.61 14.95
C ALA A 23 5.40 -5.93 14.98
N GLN A 24 4.68 -5.50 16.03
CA GLN A 24 3.25 -5.74 16.19
C GLN A 24 2.41 -5.01 15.14
N ASP A 25 2.69 -3.72 14.92
CA ASP A 25 2.02 -2.95 13.88
C ASP A 25 2.36 -3.48 12.49
N ARG A 26 3.62 -3.86 12.26
CA ARG A 26 4.06 -4.45 10.99
C ARG A 26 3.31 -5.73 10.67
N GLU A 27 3.12 -6.63 11.63
CA GLU A 27 2.34 -7.86 11.41
C GLU A 27 0.91 -7.53 10.99
N CYS A 28 0.24 -6.63 11.72
CA CYS A 28 -1.13 -6.19 11.41
C CYS A 28 -1.24 -5.54 10.02
N LEU A 29 -0.27 -4.70 9.65
CA LEU A 29 -0.18 -4.10 8.32
C LEU A 29 0.01 -5.16 7.22
N VAL A 30 0.88 -6.15 7.44
CA VAL A 30 1.12 -7.23 6.48
C VAL A 30 -0.14 -8.08 6.27
N GLU A 31 -0.85 -8.40 7.36
CA GLU A 31 -2.10 -9.16 7.29
C GLU A 31 -3.17 -8.41 6.48
N GLU A 32 -3.38 -7.12 6.77
CA GLU A 32 -4.35 -6.31 6.04
C GLU A 32 -3.93 -6.11 4.58
N PHE A 33 -2.64 -5.90 4.30
CA PHE A 33 -2.13 -5.80 2.93
C PHE A 33 -2.45 -7.05 2.12
N ARG A 34 -2.19 -8.24 2.68
CA ARG A 34 -2.50 -9.52 2.02
C ARG A 34 -4.00 -9.69 1.83
N ARG A 35 -4.80 -9.29 2.83
CA ARG A 35 -6.26 -9.35 2.73
C ARG A 35 -6.81 -8.47 1.61
N GLN A 36 -6.26 -7.28 1.40
CA GLN A 36 -6.63 -6.42 0.27
C GLN A 36 -6.25 -7.06 -1.08
N LEU A 37 -5.05 -7.65 -1.19
CA LEU A 37 -4.64 -8.39 -2.39
C LEU A 37 -5.53 -9.60 -2.69
N ASP A 38 -5.94 -10.34 -1.65
CA ASP A 38 -6.86 -11.47 -1.76
C ASP A 38 -8.25 -11.05 -2.25
N GLN A 39 -8.69 -9.84 -1.90
CA GLN A 39 -9.90 -9.22 -2.46
C GLN A 39 -9.77 -8.82 -3.94
N GLY A 40 -8.61 -9.05 -4.57
CA GLY A 40 -8.35 -8.76 -5.98
C GLY A 40 -7.93 -7.32 -6.24
N LEU A 41 -7.49 -6.60 -5.20
CA LEU A 41 -6.87 -5.28 -5.33
C LEU A 41 -5.38 -5.43 -5.66
N TRP A 42 -4.79 -4.36 -6.18
CA TRP A 42 -3.36 -4.22 -6.41
C TRP A 42 -2.80 -3.15 -5.51
N ALA A 43 -1.68 -3.43 -4.85
CA ALA A 43 -1.00 -2.44 -4.04
C ALA A 43 0.03 -1.68 -4.88
N ALA A 44 0.05 -0.36 -4.74
CA ALA A 44 1.03 0.51 -5.33
C ALA A 44 1.60 1.46 -4.29
N VAL A 45 2.92 1.66 -4.34
CA VAL A 45 3.66 2.53 -3.42
C VAL A 45 4.29 3.68 -4.19
N PRO A 46 4.13 4.93 -3.74
CA PRO A 46 4.79 6.06 -4.38
C PRO A 46 6.31 5.91 -4.19
N SER A 47 7.03 5.90 -5.31
CA SER A 47 8.48 6.00 -5.34
C SER A 47 8.81 7.50 -5.34
N GLY A 48 9.55 7.98 -4.34
CA GLY A 48 9.75 9.41 -4.09
C GLY A 48 10.44 10.23 -5.20
N GLU A 49 10.75 9.63 -6.35
CA GLU A 49 11.42 10.28 -7.49
C GLU A 49 10.47 11.05 -8.42
N GLY A 50 9.15 10.99 -8.23
CA GLY A 50 8.21 11.79 -9.05
C GLY A 50 6.80 11.83 -8.49
N ARG A 51 6.07 12.92 -8.77
CA ARG A 51 4.68 13.16 -8.29
C ARG A 51 3.65 12.10 -8.73
N ASN A 52 4.00 11.25 -9.69
CA ASN A 52 3.14 10.20 -10.25
C ASN A 52 3.84 8.82 -10.34
N ASP A 53 5.08 8.69 -9.90
CA ASP A 53 5.80 7.42 -10.03
C ASP A 53 5.37 6.48 -8.90
N THR A 54 4.52 5.52 -9.24
CA THR A 54 3.98 4.56 -8.29
C THR A 54 4.42 3.17 -8.71
N ARG A 55 5.13 2.47 -7.83
CA ARG A 55 5.58 1.11 -8.08
C ARG A 55 4.51 0.14 -7.61
N MET A 56 4.09 -0.75 -8.50
CA MET A 56 3.24 -1.88 -8.11
C MET A 56 4.05 -2.88 -7.30
N VAL A 57 3.47 -3.33 -6.19
CA VAL A 57 4.09 -4.30 -5.28
C VAL A 57 3.11 -5.44 -5.03
N ALA A 58 3.60 -6.67 -5.10
CA ALA A 58 2.81 -7.88 -4.84
C ALA A 58 2.98 -8.36 -3.39
N SER A 59 4.05 -7.94 -2.72
CA SER A 59 4.35 -8.28 -1.34
C SER A 59 4.70 -7.06 -0.50
N PHE A 60 4.40 -7.12 0.80
CA PHE A 60 4.76 -6.05 1.74
C PHE A 60 6.28 -5.83 1.81
N GLU A 61 7.08 -6.87 1.58
CA GLU A 61 8.55 -6.79 1.58
C GLU A 61 9.11 -5.96 0.41
N GLU A 62 8.33 -5.78 -0.66
CA GLU A 62 8.70 -4.93 -1.78
C GLU A 62 8.43 -3.44 -1.50
N ILE A 63 7.70 -3.13 -0.43
CA ILE A 63 7.44 -1.76 0.00
C ILE A 63 8.77 -1.15 0.46
N PRO A 64 9.26 -0.10 -0.22
CA PRO A 64 10.43 0.60 0.26
C PRO A 64 10.15 1.12 1.67
N PRO A 65 11.09 1.03 2.61
CA PRO A 65 10.93 1.69 3.89
C PRO A 65 10.67 3.19 3.67
N ALA A 66 11.25 3.80 2.62
CA ALA A 66 10.98 5.17 2.15
C ALA A 66 9.48 5.56 2.04
N SER A 67 8.58 4.60 1.83
CA SER A 67 7.18 4.87 1.56
C SER A 67 6.37 5.20 2.81
N GLU A 68 5.62 6.30 2.75
CA GLU A 68 4.73 6.75 3.83
C GLU A 68 3.29 6.27 3.64
N ARG A 69 2.94 5.77 2.44
CA ARG A 69 1.58 5.34 2.12
C ARG A 69 1.57 4.22 1.07
N VAL A 70 0.58 3.34 1.17
CA VAL A 70 0.26 2.31 0.17
C VAL A 70 -1.13 2.61 -0.39
N ILE A 71 -1.27 2.54 -1.70
CA ILE A 71 -2.51 2.81 -2.41
C ILE A 71 -2.99 1.52 -3.05
N PHE A 72 -4.19 1.06 -2.72
CA PHE A 72 -4.78 -0.15 -3.29
C PHE A 72 -5.71 0.19 -4.44
N PHE A 73 -5.49 -0.34 -5.63
CA PHE A 73 -6.33 -0.10 -6.80
C PHE A 73 -7.09 -1.36 -7.19
N PRO A 74 -8.37 -1.27 -7.58
CA PRO A 74 -9.05 -2.42 -8.17
C PRO A 74 -8.36 -2.79 -9.48
N ARG A 75 -8.12 -4.09 -9.70
CA ARG A 75 -7.50 -4.63 -10.92
C ARG A 75 -8.22 -4.21 -12.22
N ALA A 76 -9.48 -3.77 -12.12
CA ALA A 76 -10.27 -3.25 -13.24
C ALA A 76 -9.81 -1.87 -13.78
N ALA A 77 -8.98 -1.12 -13.05
CA ALA A 77 -8.58 0.25 -13.43
C ALA A 77 -7.27 0.33 -14.24
N GLY A 78 -6.88 -0.76 -14.91
CA GLY A 78 -5.74 -0.81 -15.83
C GLY A 78 -6.20 -0.90 -17.29
N GLY A 79 -6.86 0.14 -17.80
CA GLY A 79 -7.38 0.19 -19.15
C GLY A 79 -7.39 1.61 -19.69
N GLY A 80 -6.21 2.09 -20.11
CA GLY A 80 -6.04 3.32 -20.87
C GLY A 80 -4.76 3.19 -21.68
N VAL A 81 -4.92 2.68 -22.90
CA VAL A 81 -3.89 2.67 -23.96
C VAL A 81 -3.47 4.07 -24.35
#